data_AF-A0A0A5GE91-F1
#
_entry.id   AF-A0A0A5GE91-F1
#
_cell.length_a   1.000
_cell.length_b   1.000
_cell.length_c   1.000
_cell.angle_alpha   90.00
_cell.angle_beta   90.00
_cell.angle_gamma   90.00
#
_symmetry.space_group_name_H-M   'P 1'
#
loop_
_entity.id
_entity.type
_entity.pdbx_description
1 polymer ?
#
loop_
_entity_poly.entity_id
_entity_poly.type
_entity_poly.pdbx_seq_one_letter_code
_entity_poly.pdbx_strand_id
1 'polypeptide(L)'
;MIYVIIFLSLLISAFTSVLLLKKKNNKQMSMLTAFCLNTLILLVATWILYNINDEARTFGFGHSGLYLLIIAIPIITWINFLILQFVKDNRKINT
;
A
#
# COMPACT_ATOMS: atom_id res chain seq x y z
N MET A 1 -12.03 -10.69 3.91
CA MET A 1 -11.61 -9.50 4.68
C MET A 1 -10.22 -9.02 4.29
N ILE A 2 -9.19 -9.87 4.29
CA ILE A 2 -7.80 -9.51 3.95
C ILE A 2 -7.68 -8.82 2.58
N TYR A 3 -8.30 -9.36 1.53
CA TYR A 3 -8.27 -8.76 0.18
C TYR A 3 -8.89 -7.35 0.11
N VAL A 4 -9.92 -7.08 0.92
CA VAL A 4 -10.57 -5.75 0.99
C VAL A 4 -9.62 -4.73 1.61
N ILE A 5 -8.88 -5.12 2.65
CA ILE A 5 -7.87 -4.28 3.29
C ILE A 5 -6.74 -3.96 2.32
N ILE A 6 -6.25 -4.97 1.60
CA ILE A 6 -5.21 -4.81 0.57
C ILE A 6 -5.68 -3.83 -0.50
N PHE A 7 -6.90 -3.98 -0.99
CA PHE A 7 -7.47 -3.11 -2.02
C PHE A 7 -7.63 -1.66 -1.53
N LEU A 8 -8.16 -1.45 -0.33
CA LEU A 8 -8.27 -0.10 0.27
C LEU A 8 -6.90 0.54 0.50
N SER A 9 -5.91 -0.23 0.95
CA SER A 9 -4.54 0.25 1.13
C SER A 9 -3.93 0.72 -0.19
N LEU A 10 -4.14 -0.04 -1.27
CA LEU A 10 -3.73 0.35 -2.61
C LEU A 10 -4.42 1.66 -3.06
N LEU A 11 -5.73 1.79 -2.89
CA LEU A 11 -6.45 3.00 -3.29
C LEU A 11 -5.97 4.24 -2.54
N ILE A 12 -5.83 4.16 -1.21
CA ILE A 12 -5.41 5.29 -0.37
C ILE A 12 -3.97 5.70 -0.70
N SER A 13 -3.06 4.73 -0.83
CA SER A 13 -1.66 5.00 -1.15
C SER A 13 -1.47 5.53 -2.57
N ALA A 14 -2.19 5.01 -3.56
CA ALA A 14 -2.18 5.52 -4.94
C ALA A 14 -2.70 6.96 -5.00
N PHE A 15 -3.85 7.24 -4.36
CA PHE A 15 -4.46 8.57 -4.37
C PHE A 15 -3.55 9.62 -3.73
N THR A 16 -3.03 9.35 -2.53
CA THR A 16 -2.12 10.25 -1.81
C THR A 16 -0.83 10.50 -2.59
N SER A 17 -0.24 9.47 -3.20
CA SER A 17 0.97 9.65 -4.01
C SER A 17 0.73 10.42 -5.30
N VAL A 18 -0.40 10.22 -5.98
CA VAL A 18 -0.77 11.02 -7.16
C VAL A 18 -0.95 12.49 -6.79
N LEU A 19 -1.62 12.80 -5.67
CA LEU A 19 -1.73 14.16 -5.17
C LEU A 19 -0.37 14.78 -4.84
N LEU A 20 0.53 14.02 -4.21
CA LEU A 20 1.85 14.50 -3.84
C LEU A 20 2.76 14.71 -5.05
N LEU A 21 2.68 13.83 -6.06
CA LEU A 21 3.33 14.01 -7.35
C LEU A 21 2.80 15.27 -8.04
N LYS A 22 1.48 15.50 -7.98
CA LYS A 22 0.88 16.70 -8.56
C LYS A 22 1.44 17.98 -7.92
N LYS A 23 1.58 18.01 -6.59
CA LYS A 23 2.03 19.16 -5.81
C LYS A 23 3.55 19.42 -5.87
N LYS A 24 4.37 18.38 -5.72
CA LYS A 24 5.82 18.51 -5.53
C LYS A 24 6.65 18.20 -6.79
N ASN A 25 6.02 17.64 -7.83
CA ASN A 25 6.62 17.13 -9.08
C ASN A 25 7.84 16.19 -8.89
N ASN A 26 8.07 15.70 -7.68
CA ASN A 26 9.18 14.84 -7.34
C ASN A 26 8.69 13.39 -7.22
N LYS A 27 9.05 12.58 -8.23
CA LYS A 27 8.69 11.16 -8.34
C LYS A 27 9.20 10.34 -7.16
N GLN A 28 10.45 10.55 -6.74
CA GLN A 28 11.08 9.77 -5.67
C GLN A 28 10.40 10.03 -4.32
N MET A 29 10.12 11.30 -4.01
CA MET A 29 9.38 11.65 -2.79
C MET A 29 7.97 11.06 -2.78
N SER A 30 7.26 11.12 -3.91
CA SER A 30 5.93 10.51 -4.02
C SER A 30 5.96 8.98 -3.87
N MET A 31 7.00 8.31 -4.35
CA MET A 31 7.21 6.87 -4.18
C MET A 31 7.48 6.50 -2.73
N LEU A 32 8.37 7.24 -2.06
CA LEU A 32 8.66 7.01 -0.65
C LEU A 32 7.39 7.18 0.20
N THR A 33 6.57 8.20 -0.10
CA THR A 33 5.29 8.38 0.59
C THR A 33 4.30 7.23 0.34
N ALA A 34 4.17 6.74 -0.90
CA ALA A 34 3.33 5.57 -1.21
C ALA A 34 3.77 4.34 -0.40
N PHE A 35 5.07 4.08 -0.36
CA PHE A 35 5.65 2.96 0.36
C PHE A 35 5.40 3.07 1.87
N CYS A 36 5.69 4.23 2.46
CA CYS A 36 5.48 4.48 3.89
C CYS A 36 4.00 4.36 4.28
N LEU A 37 3.09 4.97 3.51
CA LEU A 37 1.65 4.90 3.80
C LEU A 37 1.12 3.48 3.68
N ASN A 38 1.46 2.78 2.61
CA ASN A 38 0.99 1.42 2.41
C ASN A 38 1.53 0.48 3.50
N THR A 39 2.82 0.61 3.85
CA THR A 39 3.43 -0.17 4.92
C THR A 39 2.75 0.10 6.27
N LEU A 40 2.47 1.37 6.58
CA LEU A 40 1.82 1.76 7.83
C LEU A 40 0.37 1.24 7.90
N ILE A 41 -0.41 1.36 6.83
CA ILE A 41 -1.79 0.85 6.77
C ILE A 41 -1.81 -0.66 6.96
N LEU A 42 -0.95 -1.40 6.25
CA LEU A 42 -0.91 -2.85 6.33
C LEU A 42 -0.38 -3.35 7.68
N LEU A 43 0.60 -2.66 8.28
CA LEU A 43 1.08 -2.97 9.63
C LEU A 43 -0.03 -2.79 10.67
N VAL A 44 -0.71 -1.64 10.66
CA VAL A 44 -1.81 -1.35 11.59
C VAL A 44 -2.95 -2.35 11.42
N ALA A 45 -3.32 -2.66 10.18
CA ALA A 45 -4.34 -3.67 9.90
C ALA A 45 -3.92 -5.07 10.39
N THR A 46 -2.67 -5.47 10.17
CA THR A 46 -2.12 -6.74 10.64
C THR A 46 -2.15 -6.82 12.17
N TRP A 47 -1.75 -5.74 12.85
CA TRP A 47 -1.79 -5.65 14.31
C TRP A 47 -3.21 -5.82 14.84
N ILE A 48 -4.17 -5.06 14.30
CA ILE A 48 -5.57 -5.11 14.74
C ILE A 48 -6.14 -6.51 14.53
N LEU A 49 -5.94 -7.10 13.35
CA LEU A 49 -6.43 -8.44 13.04
C LEU A 49 -5.80 -9.52 13.91
N TYR A 50 -4.50 -9.40 14.21
CA TYR A 50 -3.82 -10.34 15.10
C TYR A 50 -4.40 -10.31 16.52
N ASN A 51 -4.80 -9.14 17.03
CA ASN A 51 -5.38 -9.03 18.37
C ASN A 51 -6.83 -9.53 18.46
N ILE A 52 -7.59 -9.41 17.37
CA ILE A 52 -9.02 -9.80 17.34
C ILE A 52 -9.16 -11.30 16.99
N ASN A 53 -8.23 -11.87 16.24
CA ASN A 53 -8.33 -13.25 15.78
C ASN A 53 -7.59 -14.20 16.72
N ASP A 54 -8.32 -14.86 17.62
CA ASP A 54 -7.75 -15.82 18.56
C ASP A 54 -7.02 -16.96 17.85
N GLU A 55 -7.49 -17.41 16.69
CA GLU A 55 -6.80 -18.43 15.88
C GLU A 55 -5.38 -17.99 15.49
N ALA A 56 -5.19 -16.72 15.13
CA ALA A 56 -3.89 -16.18 14.78
C ALA A 56 -2.95 -16.12 15.99
N ARG A 57 -3.49 -15.93 17.20
CA ARG A 57 -2.74 -15.91 18.45
C ARG A 57 -2.38 -17.32 18.93
N THR A 58 -3.23 -18.30 18.67
CA THR A 58 -3.01 -19.70 19.11
C THR A 58 -2.16 -20.49 18.11
N PHE A 59 -2.38 -20.32 16.80
CA PHE A 59 -1.71 -21.08 15.74
C PHE A 59 -0.63 -20.29 14.99
N GLY A 60 -0.50 -18.98 15.28
CA GLY A 60 0.50 -18.10 14.68
C GLY A 60 0.13 -17.55 13.30
N PHE A 61 1.05 -16.75 12.74
CA PHE A 61 0.85 -16.02 11.48
C PHE A 61 0.69 -16.90 10.24
N GLY A 62 1.26 -18.11 10.26
CA GLY A 62 1.27 -19.01 9.10
C GLY A 62 -0.08 -19.65 8.79
N HIS A 63 -0.97 -19.75 9.79
CA HIS A 63 -2.27 -20.41 9.64
C HIS A 63 -3.44 -19.44 9.39
N SER A 64 -3.29 -18.17 9.78
CA SER A 64 -4.37 -17.17 9.78
C SER A 64 -4.50 -16.35 8.49
N GLY A 65 -3.68 -16.63 7.48
CA GLY A 65 -3.64 -15.85 6.23
C GLY A 65 -3.07 -14.43 6.36
N LEU A 66 -2.71 -13.99 7.58
CA LEU A 66 -2.17 -12.64 7.85
C LEU A 66 -0.85 -12.37 7.13
N TYR A 67 -0.07 -13.42 6.82
CA TYR A 67 1.14 -13.31 6.01
C TYR A 67 0.89 -12.66 4.63
N LEU A 68 -0.35 -12.77 4.09
CA LEU A 68 -0.73 -12.13 2.83
C LEU A 68 -0.65 -10.61 2.91
N LEU A 69 -0.88 -10.00 4.07
CA LEU A 69 -0.75 -8.55 4.27
C LEU A 69 0.72 -8.12 4.13
N ILE A 70 1.66 -8.94 4.62
CA ILE A 70 3.09 -8.67 4.54
C ILE A 70 3.58 -8.81 3.09
N ILE A 71 3.19 -9.90 2.41
CA ILE A 71 3.55 -10.14 1.00
C ILE A 71 2.91 -9.11 0.06
N ALA A 72 1.77 -8.53 0.45
CA ALA A 72 1.12 -7.48 -0.34
C ALA A 72 1.91 -6.16 -0.34
N ILE A 73 2.77 -5.89 0.65
CA ILE A 73 3.56 -4.65 0.73
C ILE A 73 4.40 -4.43 -0.55
N PRO A 74 5.28 -5.36 -0.99
CA PRO A 74 6.06 -5.17 -2.21
C PRO A 74 5.18 -5.09 -3.47
N ILE A 75 4.11 -5.89 -3.55
CA ILE A 75 3.20 -5.93 -4.72
C ILE A 75 2.50 -4.58 -4.90
N ILE A 76 1.88 -4.05 -3.84
CA ILE A 76 1.18 -2.76 -3.88
C ILE A 76 2.17 -1.62 -4.18
N THR A 77 3.39 -1.70 -3.64
CA THR A 77 4.44 -0.71 -3.92
C THR A 77 4.81 -0.69 -5.40
N TRP A 78 4.94 -1.86 -6.04
CA TRP A 78 5.15 -1.98 -7.48
C TRP A 78 3.99 -1.41 -8.29
N ILE A 79 2.74 -1.70 -7.91
CA ILE A 79 1.56 -1.14 -8.59
C ILE A 79 1.57 0.40 -8.49
N ASN A 80 1.83 0.95 -7.30
CA ASN A 80 1.94 2.40 -7.10
C ASN A 80 3.07 3.00 -7.96
N PHE A 81 4.19 2.29 -8.13
CA PHE A 81 5.28 2.73 -9.00
C PHE A 81 4.82 2.88 -10.45
N LEU A 82 4.09 1.89 -10.97
CA LEU A 82 3.54 1.91 -12.33
C LEU A 82 2.53 3.04 -12.52
N ILE A 83 1.61 3.22 -11.56
CA ILE A 83 0.63 4.31 -11.58
C ILE A 83 1.33 5.66 -11.61
N LEU A 84 2.34 5.87 -10.75
CA LEU A 84 3.10 7.12 -10.69
C LEU A 84 3.88 7.39 -11.98
N GLN A 85 4.44 6.36 -12.60
CA GLN A 85 5.12 6.50 -13.89
C GLN A 85 4.13 6.91 -14.98
N PHE A 86 3.00 6.22 -15.09
CA PHE A 86 1.96 6.54 -16.06
C PHE A 86 1.42 7.96 -15.89
N VAL A 87 1.16 8.40 -14.65
CA VAL A 87 0.69 9.77 -14.37
C VAL A 87 1.75 10.81 -14.73
N LYS A 88 3.04 10.54 -14.46
CA LYS A 88 4.12 11.46 -14.80
C LYS A 88 4.30 11.61 -16.31
N ASP A 89 4.23 10.50 -17.05
CA ASP A 89 4.45 10.49 -18.50
C ASP A 89 3.29 11.21 -19.22
N ASN A 90 2.04 10.98 -18.80
CA ASN A 90 0.87 11.74 -19.29
C ASN A 90 0.96 13.23 -18.98
N ARG A 91 1.52 13.61 -17.81
CA ARG A 91 1.72 15.02 -17.48
C ARG A 91 2.72 15.69 -18.43
N LYS A 92 3.83 15.01 -18.77
CA LYS A 92 4.86 15.55 -19.69
C LYS A 92 4.33 15.76 -21.11
N ILE A 93 3.38 14.95 -21.56
CA ILE A 93 2.77 15.06 -22.90
C ILE A 93 1.85 16.29 -23.00
N ASN A 94 1.23 16.71 -21.90
CA ASN A 94 0.26 17.81 -21.85
C ASN A 94 0.85 19.18 -21.48
N THR A 95 2.18 19.32 -21.41
CA THR A 95 2.91 20.58 -21.17
C THR A 95 3.84 20.86 -22.33
#